data_AF-A0A1I1BBC0-F1
#
_entry.id   AF-A0A1I1BBC0-F1
#
_cell.length_a   1.000
_cell.length_b   1.000
_cell.length_c   1.000
_cell.angle_alpha   90.00
_cell.angle_beta   90.00
_cell.angle_gamma   90.00
#
_symmetry.space_group_name_H-M   'P 1'
#
loop_
_entity.id
_entity.type
_entity.pdbx_description
1 polymer ?
#
loop_
_entity_poly.entity_id
_entity_poly.type
_entity_poly.pdbx_seq_one_letter_code
_entity_poly.pdbx_strand_id
1 'polypeptide(L)'
;MRDLAAEVGVSRATLFRWVGNRDQLLGEILWSLAEPVFDRRYRARAETGADLVAATVGEFAATVNADEAFRGFLRAEPERALRVLTTKAGGVQQRTITKLAEVIREQVHLGNLTPPLPVPDLAYLVVRIAESFIYTDVITGGQPDADKAREAVAALLR
;
A
#
# COMPACT_ATOMS: atom_id res chain seq x y z
N MET A 1 -12.72 -13.61 -14.36
CA MET A 1 -14.12 -13.14 -14.21
C MET A 1 -15.14 -14.17 -14.69
N ARG A 2 -15.01 -14.74 -15.90
CA ARG A 2 -15.91 -15.82 -16.35
C ARG A 2 -15.77 -17.06 -15.46
N ASP A 3 -14.55 -17.52 -15.26
CA ASP A 3 -14.27 -18.73 -14.49
C ASP A 3 -14.64 -18.53 -13.02
N LEU A 4 -14.26 -17.39 -12.44
CA LEU A 4 -14.68 -17.00 -11.09
C LEU A 4 -16.20 -16.98 -10.91
N ALA A 5 -16.96 -16.45 -11.89
CA ALA A 5 -18.43 -16.46 -11.81
C ALA A 5 -19.00 -17.88 -11.82
N ALA A 6 -18.41 -18.78 -12.62
CA ALA A 6 -18.78 -20.18 -12.64
C ALA A 6 -18.44 -20.89 -11.33
N GLU A 7 -17.25 -20.64 -10.78
CA GLU A 7 -16.77 -21.20 -9.51
C GLU A 7 -17.66 -20.82 -8.32
N VAL A 8 -18.06 -19.54 -8.24
CA VAL A 8 -18.93 -19.07 -7.14
C VAL A 8 -20.43 -19.25 -7.44
N GLY A 9 -20.80 -19.87 -8.56
CA GLY A 9 -22.18 -20.24 -8.89
C GLY A 9 -23.11 -19.07 -9.25
N VAL A 10 -22.60 -17.97 -9.81
CA VAL A 10 -23.40 -16.78 -10.17
C VAL A 10 -23.24 -16.37 -11.63
N SER A 11 -24.16 -15.54 -12.13
CA SER A 11 -24.01 -14.95 -13.45
C SER A 11 -22.87 -13.91 -13.48
N ARG A 12 -22.24 -13.70 -14.65
CA ARG A 12 -21.23 -12.65 -14.84
C ARG A 12 -21.75 -11.26 -14.50
N ALA A 13 -23.03 -10.97 -14.81
CA ALA A 13 -23.65 -9.69 -14.50
C ALA A 13 -23.84 -9.50 -12.99
N THR A 14 -24.20 -10.59 -12.28
CA THR A 14 -24.28 -10.60 -10.81
C THR A 14 -22.91 -10.32 -10.20
N LEU A 15 -21.87 -11.04 -10.64
CA LEU A 15 -20.51 -10.84 -10.15
C LEU A 15 -20.02 -9.42 -10.41
N PHE A 16 -20.20 -8.89 -11.63
CA PHE A 16 -19.81 -7.51 -11.95
C PHE A 16 -20.52 -6.48 -11.08
N ARG A 17 -21.81 -6.68 -10.76
CA ARG A 17 -22.53 -5.77 -9.85
C ARG A 17 -21.96 -5.79 -8.42
N TRP A 18 -21.40 -6.91 -7.98
CA TRP A 18 -20.81 -7.04 -6.64
C TRP A 18 -19.42 -6.42 -6.55
N VAL A 19 -18.54 -6.75 -7.50
CA VAL A 19 -17.10 -6.44 -7.38
C VAL A 19 -16.58 -5.55 -8.51
N GLY A 20 -17.43 -5.18 -9.46
CA GLY A 20 -17.03 -4.43 -10.64
C GLY A 20 -16.21 -5.25 -11.63
N ASN A 21 -15.26 -4.57 -12.28
CA ASN A 21 -14.34 -5.19 -13.21
C ASN A 21 -13.19 -5.92 -12.48
N ARG A 22 -12.32 -6.58 -13.26
CA ARG A 22 -11.18 -7.34 -12.70
C ARG A 22 -10.23 -6.45 -11.89
N ASP A 23 -9.94 -5.23 -12.34
CA ASP A 23 -9.02 -4.32 -11.66
C ASP A 23 -9.60 -3.88 -10.30
N GLN A 24 -10.91 -3.64 -10.22
CA GLN A 24 -11.62 -3.32 -8.98
C GLN A 24 -11.60 -4.50 -8.00
N LEU A 25 -11.92 -5.72 -8.47
CA LEU A 25 -11.83 -6.92 -7.65
C LEU A 25 -10.40 -7.14 -7.12
N LEU A 26 -9.38 -7.01 -7.98
CA LEU A 26 -7.98 -7.12 -7.56
C LEU A 26 -7.63 -6.05 -6.53
N GLY A 27 -8.12 -4.82 -6.70
CA GLY A 27 -7.96 -3.75 -5.73
C GLY A 27 -8.54 -4.09 -4.35
N GLU A 28 -9.74 -4.68 -4.30
CA GLU A 28 -10.34 -5.15 -3.03
C GLU A 28 -9.52 -6.27 -2.38
N ILE A 29 -9.08 -7.26 -3.17
CA ILE A 29 -8.25 -8.37 -2.67
C ILE A 29 -6.94 -7.82 -2.11
N LEU A 30 -6.21 -7.01 -2.89
CA LEU A 30 -4.94 -6.44 -2.48
C LEU A 30 -5.08 -5.54 -1.25
N TRP A 31 -6.15 -4.74 -1.17
CA TRP A 31 -6.41 -3.93 0.01
C TRP A 31 -6.69 -4.79 1.25
N SER A 32 -7.51 -5.84 1.11
CA SER A 32 -7.80 -6.75 2.23
C SER A 32 -6.57 -7.45 2.80
N LEU A 33 -5.52 -7.63 1.97
CA LEU A 33 -4.23 -8.18 2.38
C LEU A 33 -3.30 -7.12 2.97
N ALA A 34 -3.33 -5.90 2.41
CA ALA A 34 -2.46 -4.79 2.82
C ALA A 34 -2.88 -4.15 4.15
N GLU A 35 -4.18 -3.95 4.38
CA GLU A 35 -4.70 -3.24 5.56
C GLU A 35 -4.28 -3.87 6.90
N PRO A 36 -4.36 -5.21 7.09
CA PRO A 36 -3.91 -5.84 8.33
C PRO A 36 -2.42 -5.61 8.65
N VAL A 37 -1.58 -5.44 7.63
CA VAL A 37 -0.14 -5.18 7.81
C VAL A 37 0.09 -3.80 8.41
N PHE A 38 -0.61 -2.78 7.91
CA PHE A 38 -0.61 -1.44 8.50
C PHE A 38 -1.11 -1.47 9.95
N ASP A 39 -2.25 -2.13 10.18
CA ASP A 39 -2.88 -2.17 11.49
C ASP A 39 -2.01 -2.88 12.54
N ARG A 40 -1.40 -4.01 12.20
CA ARG A 40 -0.54 -4.76 13.12
C ARG A 40 0.60 -3.89 13.63
N ARG A 41 1.29 -3.23 12.71
CA ARG A 41 2.43 -2.38 13.06
C ARG A 41 1.99 -1.15 13.83
N TYR A 42 0.92 -0.52 13.38
CA TYR A 42 0.38 0.64 14.05
C TYR A 42 -0.04 0.35 15.50
N ARG A 43 -0.66 -0.81 15.76
CA ARG A 43 -1.09 -1.22 17.10
C ARG A 43 0.06 -1.59 18.03
N ALA A 44 1.19 -2.05 17.51
CA ALA A 44 2.34 -2.37 18.34
C ALA A 44 2.93 -1.15 19.06
N ARG A 45 2.82 0.06 18.47
CA ARG A 45 3.24 1.36 19.04
C ARG A 45 4.60 1.35 19.76
N ALA A 46 5.58 0.64 19.21
CA ALA A 46 6.93 0.59 19.81
C ALA A 46 7.66 1.94 19.72
N GLU A 47 7.34 2.76 18.72
CA GLU A 47 7.85 4.11 18.50
C GLU A 47 6.70 5.12 18.39
N THR A 48 7.05 6.41 18.30
CA THR A 48 6.11 7.53 18.14
C THR A 48 6.57 8.48 17.03
N GLY A 49 5.71 9.39 16.62
CA GLY A 49 6.08 10.49 15.74
C GLY A 49 6.62 10.02 14.38
N ALA A 50 7.72 10.65 13.93
CA ALA A 50 8.38 10.33 12.68
C ALA A 50 8.87 8.87 12.60
N ASP A 51 9.43 8.36 13.71
CA ASP A 51 9.98 7.00 13.76
C ASP A 51 8.90 5.94 13.59
N LEU A 52 7.71 6.15 14.19
CA LEU A 52 6.56 5.26 13.99
C LEU A 52 6.13 5.22 12.52
N VAL A 53 6.07 6.38 11.86
CA VAL A 53 5.66 6.47 10.45
C VAL A 53 6.68 5.75 9.56
N ALA A 54 7.97 6.03 9.75
CA ALA A 54 9.04 5.39 9.00
C ALA A 54 9.06 3.87 9.22
N ALA A 55 8.93 3.42 10.47
CA ALA A 55 8.93 2.00 10.78
C ALA A 55 7.69 1.28 10.25
N THR A 56 6.52 1.94 10.24
CA THR A 56 5.30 1.42 9.62
C THR A 56 5.48 1.19 8.13
N VAL A 57 6.08 2.16 7.41
CA VAL A 57 6.37 2.03 5.98
C VAL A 57 7.40 0.92 5.73
N GLY A 58 8.47 0.86 6.53
CA GLY A 58 9.50 -0.16 6.41
C GLY A 58 8.96 -1.57 6.59
N GLU A 59 8.16 -1.82 7.64
CA GLU A 59 7.56 -3.14 7.86
C GLU A 59 6.54 -3.50 6.78
N PHE A 60 5.75 -2.53 6.32
CA PHE A 60 4.84 -2.75 5.21
C PHE A 60 5.61 -3.17 3.95
N ALA A 61 6.65 -2.42 3.58
CA ALA A 61 7.51 -2.73 2.45
C ALA A 61 8.17 -4.11 2.62
N ALA A 62 8.71 -4.44 3.79
CA ALA A 62 9.32 -5.74 4.05
C ALA A 62 8.31 -6.89 3.91
N THR A 63 7.08 -6.69 4.40
CA THR A 63 6.02 -7.70 4.32
C THR A 63 5.62 -7.97 2.86
N VAL A 64 5.38 -6.92 2.06
CA VAL A 64 5.04 -7.11 0.63
C VAL A 64 6.24 -7.57 -0.20
N ASN A 65 7.47 -7.26 0.22
CA ASN A 65 8.68 -7.77 -0.42
C ASN A 65 8.83 -9.29 -0.23
N ALA A 66 8.45 -9.80 0.94
CA ALA A 66 8.53 -11.22 1.28
C ALA A 66 7.34 -12.06 0.79
N ASP A 67 6.23 -11.45 0.37
CA ASP A 67 5.05 -12.17 -0.11
C ASP A 67 5.25 -12.69 -1.55
N GLU A 68 5.40 -14.01 -1.68
CA GLU A 68 5.63 -14.67 -2.96
C GLU A 68 4.45 -14.52 -3.94
N ALA A 69 3.22 -14.49 -3.44
CA ALA A 69 2.03 -14.37 -4.28
C ALA A 69 1.92 -12.96 -4.87
N PHE A 70 2.17 -11.95 -4.04
CA PHE A 70 2.26 -10.55 -4.48
C PHE A 70 3.38 -10.36 -5.50
N ARG A 71 4.57 -10.90 -5.21
CA ARG A 71 5.72 -10.85 -6.13
C ARG A 71 5.46 -11.62 -7.42
N GLY A 72 4.75 -12.74 -7.34
CA GLY A 72 4.28 -13.49 -8.50
C GLY A 72 3.34 -12.68 -9.37
N PHE A 73 2.36 -11.99 -8.77
CA PHE A 73 1.44 -11.10 -9.47
C PHE A 73 2.16 -9.94 -10.17
N LEU A 74 3.08 -9.26 -9.47
CA LEU A 74 3.90 -8.19 -10.05
C LEU A 74 4.66 -8.64 -11.30
N ARG A 75 5.28 -9.83 -11.26
CA ARG A 75 6.06 -10.37 -12.39
C ARG A 75 5.18 -10.87 -13.53
N ALA A 76 4.05 -11.51 -13.22
CA ALA A 76 3.18 -12.09 -14.23
C ALA A 76 2.38 -11.02 -15.00
N GLU A 77 1.97 -9.95 -14.33
CA GLU A 77 1.11 -8.91 -14.91
C GLU A 77 1.55 -7.48 -14.54
N PRO A 78 2.79 -7.05 -14.86
CA PRO A 78 3.39 -5.81 -14.33
C PRO A 78 2.57 -4.56 -14.64
N GLU A 79 2.12 -4.39 -15.89
CA GLU A 79 1.32 -3.23 -16.30
C GLU A 79 -0.02 -3.15 -15.54
N ARG A 80 -0.70 -4.30 -15.39
CA ARG A 80 -1.97 -4.36 -14.65
C ARG A 80 -1.73 -4.16 -13.17
N ALA A 81 -0.68 -4.75 -12.61
CA ALA A 81 -0.36 -4.61 -11.21
C ALA A 81 -0.10 -3.15 -10.86
N LEU A 82 0.77 -2.46 -11.62
CA LEU A 82 1.01 -1.02 -11.42
C LEU A 82 -0.27 -0.20 -11.61
N ARG A 83 -1.09 -0.51 -12.62
CA ARG A 83 -2.39 0.14 -12.82
C ARG A 83 -3.31 -0.01 -11.61
N VAL A 84 -3.46 -1.21 -11.06
CA VAL A 84 -4.35 -1.48 -9.91
C VAL A 84 -3.79 -0.84 -8.64
N LEU A 85 -2.48 -0.96 -8.41
CA LEU A 85 -1.82 -0.56 -7.17
C LEU A 85 -1.60 0.95 -7.06
N THR A 86 -1.31 1.64 -8.17
CA THR A 86 -0.81 3.03 -8.16
C THR A 86 -1.75 4.04 -8.82
N THR A 87 -2.94 3.59 -9.27
CA THR A 87 -3.91 4.47 -9.92
C THR A 87 -5.30 4.28 -9.32
N LYS A 88 -6.23 5.14 -9.74
CA LYS A 88 -7.66 5.07 -9.35
C LYS A 88 -8.37 3.81 -9.86
N ALA A 89 -7.76 3.01 -10.74
CA ALA A 89 -8.39 1.80 -11.29
C ALA A 89 -8.66 0.73 -10.21
N GLY A 90 -7.74 0.55 -9.25
CA GLY A 90 -7.90 -0.39 -8.15
C GLY A 90 -8.20 0.26 -6.79
N GLY A 91 -7.98 1.58 -6.65
CA GLY A 91 -8.26 2.31 -5.41
C GLY A 91 -7.30 2.03 -4.24
N VAL A 92 -6.36 1.09 -4.39
CA VAL A 92 -5.39 0.70 -3.36
C VAL A 92 -4.57 1.89 -2.89
N GLN A 93 -3.96 2.64 -3.80
CA GLN A 93 -3.15 3.81 -3.45
C GLN A 93 -3.92 4.84 -2.62
N GLN A 94 -5.16 5.16 -3.01
CA GLN A 94 -5.97 6.14 -2.29
C GLN A 94 -6.28 5.67 -0.86
N ARG A 95 -6.54 4.38 -0.67
CA ARG A 95 -6.76 3.80 0.66
C ARG A 95 -5.48 3.82 1.49
N THR A 96 -4.33 3.47 0.89
CA THR A 96 -3.02 3.55 1.54
C THR A 96 -2.70 4.99 2.00
N ILE A 97 -2.92 5.98 1.14
CA ILE A 97 -2.73 7.40 1.48
C ILE A 97 -3.65 7.80 2.64
N THR A 98 -4.92 7.43 2.58
CA THR A 98 -5.89 7.72 3.65
C THR A 98 -5.46 7.14 4.98
N LYS A 99 -5.10 5.85 4.98
CA LYS A 99 -4.65 5.12 6.18
C LYS A 99 -3.39 5.73 6.78
N LEU A 100 -2.41 6.07 5.93
CA LEU A 100 -1.19 6.71 6.39
C LEU A 100 -1.45 8.12 6.93
N ALA A 101 -2.34 8.88 6.29
CA ALA A 101 -2.73 10.20 6.77
C ALA A 101 -3.42 10.12 8.14
N GLU A 102 -4.16 9.04 8.46
CA GLU A 102 -4.71 8.79 9.79
C GLU A 102 -3.62 8.59 10.83
N VAL A 103 -2.62 7.74 10.54
CA VAL A 103 -1.45 7.52 11.40
C VAL A 103 -0.71 8.84 11.68
N ILE A 104 -0.43 9.62 10.63
CA ILE A 104 0.25 10.91 10.76
C ILE A 104 -0.60 11.88 11.59
N ARG A 105 -1.91 12.02 11.28
CA ARG A 105 -2.82 12.91 12.03
C ARG A 105 -2.85 12.59 13.51
N GLU A 106 -2.85 11.31 13.87
CA GLU A 106 -2.83 10.92 15.29
C GLU A 106 -1.52 11.34 15.96
N GLN A 107 -0.36 11.14 15.32
CA GLN A 107 0.92 11.58 15.89
C GLN A 107 1.02 13.10 16.03
N VAL A 108 0.43 13.85 15.10
CA VAL A 108 0.32 15.32 15.20
C VAL A 108 -0.56 15.72 16.37
N HIS A 109 -1.73 15.09 16.52
CA HIS A 109 -2.66 15.37 17.62
C HIS A 109 -2.04 15.07 18.99
N LEU A 110 -1.22 14.02 19.08
CA LEU A 110 -0.49 13.66 20.30
C LEU A 110 0.71 14.57 20.59
N GLY A 111 1.06 15.50 19.68
CA GLY A 111 2.24 16.36 19.81
C GLY A 111 3.56 15.66 19.52
N ASN A 112 3.54 14.43 19.00
CA ASN A 112 4.72 13.62 18.71
C ASN A 112 5.34 13.90 17.33
N LEU A 113 4.65 14.67 16.48
CA LEU A 113 5.09 14.99 15.14
C LEU A 113 4.68 16.42 14.77
N THR A 114 5.65 17.22 14.34
CA THR A 114 5.39 18.45 13.60
C THR A 114 5.63 18.15 12.12
N PRO A 115 4.58 18.05 11.29
CA PRO A 115 4.76 17.61 9.91
C PRO A 115 5.37 18.74 9.08
N PRO A 116 6.35 18.46 8.19
CA PRO A 116 6.98 19.47 7.34
C PRO A 116 6.06 19.99 6.22
N LEU A 117 4.92 19.34 6.03
CA LEU A 117 3.93 19.61 4.98
C LEU A 117 2.50 19.38 5.52
N PRO A 118 1.46 19.89 4.84
CA PRO A 118 0.09 19.48 5.12
C PRO A 118 -0.03 17.95 5.09
N VAL A 119 -0.72 17.36 6.09
CA VAL A 119 -0.79 15.91 6.25
C VAL A 119 -1.24 15.15 4.98
N PRO A 120 -2.22 15.63 4.19
CA PRO A 120 -2.60 14.96 2.94
C PRO A 120 -1.43 14.86 1.94
N ASP A 121 -0.65 15.93 1.79
CA ASP A 121 0.48 15.98 0.86
C ASP A 121 1.65 15.14 1.37
N LEU A 122 1.91 15.19 2.69
CA LEU A 122 2.91 14.37 3.33
C LEU A 122 2.62 12.87 3.17
N ALA A 123 1.37 12.46 3.42
CA ALA A 123 0.95 11.07 3.25
C ALA A 123 1.09 10.61 1.79
N TYR A 124 0.69 11.46 0.84
CA TYR A 124 0.91 11.19 -0.59
C TYR A 124 2.39 10.97 -0.90
N LEU A 125 3.28 11.87 -0.47
CA LEU A 125 4.71 11.76 -0.74
C LEU A 125 5.34 10.52 -0.10
N VAL A 126 5.00 10.22 1.15
CA VAL A 126 5.49 9.01 1.83
C VAL A 126 5.06 7.75 1.08
N VAL A 127 3.82 7.67 0.61
CA VAL A 127 3.36 6.55 -0.23
C VAL A 127 4.15 6.47 -1.53
N ARG A 128 4.36 7.59 -2.24
CA ARG A 128 5.14 7.60 -3.50
C ARG A 128 6.59 7.17 -3.30
N ILE A 129 7.20 7.57 -2.18
CA ILE A 129 8.56 7.13 -1.80
C ILE A 129 8.55 5.62 -1.58
N ALA A 130 7.63 5.08 -0.78
CA ALA A 130 7.54 3.65 -0.54
C ALA A 130 7.34 2.84 -1.84
N GLU A 131 6.43 3.28 -2.71
CA GLU A 131 6.16 2.64 -4.01
C GLU A 131 7.41 2.57 -4.90
N SER A 132 8.30 3.58 -4.86
CA SER A 132 9.53 3.59 -5.65
C SER A 132 10.50 2.47 -5.28
N PHE A 133 10.45 2.00 -4.03
CA PHE A 133 11.27 0.91 -3.51
C PHE A 133 10.56 -0.45 -3.50
N ILE A 134 9.23 -0.47 -3.41
CA ILE A 134 8.45 -1.72 -3.46
C ILE A 134 8.40 -2.28 -4.89
N TYR A 135 8.30 -1.41 -5.88
CA TYR A 135 8.12 -1.77 -7.30
C TYR A 135 9.40 -1.64 -8.13
N THR A 136 10.58 -1.56 -7.49
CA THR A 136 11.86 -1.38 -8.19
C THR A 136 12.11 -2.47 -9.23
N ASP A 137 11.73 -3.71 -8.94
CA ASP A 137 11.86 -4.85 -9.85
C ASP A 137 11.06 -4.69 -11.14
N VAL A 138 9.84 -4.19 -11.05
CA VAL A 138 8.98 -3.98 -12.22
C VAL A 138 9.22 -2.64 -12.94
N ILE A 139 9.77 -1.63 -12.25
CA ILE A 139 10.03 -0.30 -12.85
C ILE A 139 11.43 -0.21 -13.46
N THR A 140 12.46 -0.67 -12.75
CA THR A 140 13.87 -0.50 -13.16
C THR A 140 14.64 -1.82 -13.30
N GLY A 141 14.04 -2.95 -12.92
CA GLY A 141 14.71 -4.26 -12.90
C GLY A 141 15.64 -4.47 -11.70
N GLY A 142 15.70 -3.52 -10.76
CA GLY A 142 16.47 -3.65 -9.52
C GLY A 142 15.78 -4.53 -8.48
N GLN A 143 16.42 -4.72 -7.32
CA GLN A 143 15.79 -5.43 -6.21
C GLN A 143 14.99 -4.46 -5.32
N PRO A 144 13.79 -4.84 -4.86
CA PRO A 144 13.02 -4.04 -3.91
C PRO A 144 13.74 -3.98 -2.56
N ASP A 145 13.64 -2.84 -1.88
CA ASP A 145 14.45 -2.55 -0.69
C ASP A 145 13.63 -1.84 0.38
N ALA A 146 13.24 -2.58 1.42
CA ALA A 146 12.40 -2.07 2.50
C ALA A 146 13.15 -1.10 3.42
N ASP A 147 14.45 -1.29 3.59
CA ASP A 147 15.27 -0.43 4.45
C ASP A 147 15.45 0.94 3.82
N LYS A 148 15.67 1.00 2.49
CA LYS A 148 15.69 2.28 1.77
C LYS A 148 14.36 3.02 1.86
N ALA A 149 13.23 2.32 1.81
CA ALA A 149 11.91 2.94 2.00
C ALA A 149 11.80 3.57 3.40
N ARG A 150 12.17 2.83 4.45
CA ARG A 150 12.19 3.32 5.83
C ARG A 150 13.11 4.54 5.99
N GLU A 151 14.33 4.45 5.50
CA GLU A 151 15.33 5.52 5.61
C GLU A 151 14.94 6.79 4.88
N ALA A 152 14.39 6.67 3.67
CA ALA A 152 13.92 7.80 2.89
C ALA A 152 12.76 8.53 3.58
N VAL A 153 11.82 7.77 4.17
CA VAL A 153 10.71 8.35 4.95
C VAL A 153 11.21 9.00 6.23
N ALA A 154 12.14 8.37 6.95
CA ALA A 154 12.77 8.96 8.12
C ALA A 154 13.58 10.23 7.78
N ALA A 155 14.14 10.33 6.58
CA ALA A 155 14.79 11.55 6.11
C ALA A 155 13.79 12.67 5.78
N LEU A 156 12.64 12.34 5.17
CA LEU A 156 11.58 13.31 4.87
C LEU A 156 10.93 13.92 6.12
N LEU A 157 10.88 13.17 7.23
CA LEU A 157 10.18 13.55 8.45
C LEU A 157 11.08 14.20 9.52
N ARG A 158 12.35 14.43 9.22
CA ARG A 158 13.31 15.16 10.07
C ARG A 158 13.34 16.64 9.71
#